data_AF-A0A3C0C6M8-F1
#
_entry.id   AF-A0A3C0C6M8-F1
#
_cell.length_a   1.000
_cell.length_b   1.000
_cell.length_c   1.000
_cell.angle_alpha   90.00
_cell.angle_beta   90.00
_cell.angle_gamma   90.00
#
_symmetry.space_group_name_H-M   'P 1'
#
loop_
_entity.id
_entity.type
_entity.pdbx_description
1 polymer ?
#
loop_
_entity_poly.entity_id
_entity_poly.type
_entity_poly.pdbx_seq_one_letter_code
_entity_poly.pdbx_strand_id
1 'polypeptide(L)' 'LRKRGELDGIKELQSFADKLERASTETIESGIMTKDIESIADVYDKKVVTTEEFLHAIAEKLK' A
#
# COMPACT_ATOMS: atom_id res chain seq x y z
N LEU A 1 5.73 10.46 -6.35
CA LEU A 1 6.77 10.85 -5.37
C LEU A 1 8.16 10.46 -5.84
N ARG A 2 8.41 9.17 -6.12
CA ARG A 2 9.70 8.67 -6.65
C ARG A 2 10.29 9.52 -7.77
N LYS A 3 9.57 9.69 -8.89
CA LYS A 3 10.10 10.41 -10.05
C LYS A 3 10.48 11.86 -9.75
N ARG A 4 9.71 12.54 -8.89
CA ARG A 4 10.03 13.89 -8.43
C ARG A 4 11.29 13.89 -7.56
N GLY A 5 11.42 12.94 -6.64
CA GLY A 5 12.62 12.77 -5.84
C GLY A 5 13.86 12.42 -6.65
N GLU A 6 13.74 11.74 -7.79
CA GLU A 6 14.84 11.55 -8.74
C GLU A 6 15.27 12.86 -9.40
N LEU A 7 14.30 13.60 -9.94
CA LEU A 7 14.55 14.87 -10.65
C LEU A 7 15.14 15.94 -9.72
N ASP A 8 14.69 15.96 -8.47
CA ASP A 8 15.09 16.96 -7.48
C ASP A 8 16.28 16.49 -6.61
N GLY A 9 16.78 15.26 -6.81
CA GLY A 9 17.87 14.69 -6.02
C GLY A 9 17.52 14.36 -4.56
N ILE A 10 16.23 14.30 -4.21
CA ILE A 10 15.73 14.06 -2.85
C ILE A 10 15.56 12.54 -2.62
N LYS A 11 16.61 11.89 -2.11
CA LYS A 11 16.62 10.44 -1.82
C LYS A 11 15.57 10.01 -0.82
N GLU A 12 15.26 10.84 0.17
CA GLU A 12 14.25 10.56 1.19
C GLU A 12 12.85 10.43 0.58
N LEU A 13 12.55 11.25 -0.43
CA LEU A 13 11.27 11.21 -1.15
C LEU A 13 11.12 9.95 -2.01
N GLN A 14 12.23 9.47 -2.58
CA GLN A 14 12.27 8.19 -3.29
C GLN A 14 12.02 7.04 -2.30
N SER A 15 12.75 7.04 -1.18
CA SER A 15 12.66 6.01 -0.14
C SER A 15 11.27 5.95 0.50
N PHE A 16 10.62 7.09 0.70
CA PHE A 16 9.24 7.12 1.16
C PHE A 16 8.28 6.50 0.14
N ALA A 17 8.46 6.80 -1.15
CA ALA A 17 7.64 6.21 -2.22
C ALA A 17 7.80 4.68 -2.27
N ASP A 18 9.04 4.18 -2.16
CA ASP A 18 9.35 2.74 -2.06
C ASP A 18 8.60 2.08 -0.90
N LYS A 19 8.66 2.68 0.30
CA LYS A 19 8.02 2.14 1.49
C LYS A 19 6.50 2.14 1.37
N LEU A 20 5.91 3.21 0.84
CA LEU A 20 4.46 3.31 0.65
C LEU A 20 3.94 2.26 -0.34
N GLU A 21 4.65 2.07 -1.44
CA GLU A 21 4.33 1.05 -2.45
C GLU A 21 4.40 -0.35 -1.83
N ARG A 22 5.48 -0.66 -1.10
CA ARG A 22 5.62 -1.94 -0.40
C ARG A 22 4.52 -2.16 0.64
N ALA A 23 4.24 -1.18 1.50
CA ALA A 23 3.20 -1.27 2.53
C ALA A 23 1.80 -1.52 1.92
N SER A 24 1.52 -0.91 0.76
CA SER A 24 0.26 -1.12 0.04
C SER A 24 0.11 -2.55 -0.45
N THR A 25 1.14 -3.09 -1.12
CA THR A 25 1.16 -4.46 -1.62
C THR A 25 1.08 -5.47 -0.48
N GLU A 26 1.88 -5.29 0.59
CA GLU A 26 1.87 -6.16 1.77
C GLU A 26 0.51 -6.17 2.48
N THR A 27 -0.26 -5.07 2.43
CA THR A 27 -1.62 -5.02 2.99
C THR A 27 -2.54 -5.97 2.24
N ILE A 28 -2.53 -5.91 0.90
CA ILE A 28 -3.34 -6.78 0.03
C ILE A 28 -2.91 -8.25 0.16
N GLU A 29 -1.60 -8.51 0.13
CA GLU A 29 -1.03 -9.86 0.28
C GLU A 29 -1.32 -10.48 1.65
N SER A 30 -1.47 -9.64 2.70
CA SER A 30 -1.92 -10.08 4.02
C SER A 30 -3.44 -10.35 4.11
N GLY A 31 -4.15 -10.25 2.99
CA GLY A 31 -5.58 -10.50 2.89
C GLY A 31 -6.47 -9.29 3.15
N ILE A 32 -5.92 -8.14 3.55
CA ILE A 32 -6.70 -6.92 3.82
C ILE A 32 -6.87 -6.13 2.53
N MET A 33 -8.11 -5.95 2.07
CA MET A 33 -8.37 -5.29 0.79
C MET A 33 -9.76 -4.65 0.74
N THR A 34 -9.99 -3.79 -0.25
CA THR A 34 -11.32 -3.23 -0.55
C THR A 34 -12.11 -4.17 -1.47
N LYS A 35 -13.42 -3.94 -1.59
CA LYS A 35 -14.35 -4.85 -2.29
C LYS A 35 -14.06 -5.00 -3.78
N ASP A 36 -13.55 -3.97 -4.43
CA ASP A 36 -13.12 -4.01 -5.83
C ASP A 36 -11.95 -4.97 -6.05
N ILE A 37 -10.95 -4.95 -5.16
CA ILE A 37 -9.79 -5.84 -5.22
C ILE A 37 -10.20 -7.28 -4.89
N GLU A 38 -11.10 -7.47 -3.92
CA GLU A 38 -11.58 -8.79 -3.51
C GLU A 38 -12.13 -9.62 -4.68
N SER A 39 -12.84 -8.95 -5.61
CA SER A 39 -13.47 -9.60 -6.76
C SER A 39 -12.49 -10.20 -7.77
N ILE A 40 -11.23 -9.77 -7.76
CA ILE A 40 -10.18 -10.20 -8.70
C ILE A 40 -8.97 -10.88 -8.03
N ALA A 41 -8.85 -10.75 -6.71
CA ALA A 41 -7.70 -11.28 -5.97
C ALA A 41 -7.77 -12.82 -5.84
N ASP A 42 -6.63 -13.49 -5.97
CA ASP A 42 -6.48 -14.92 -5.70
C ASP A 42 -5.74 -15.13 -4.36
N VAL A 43 -6.44 -14.79 -3.27
CA VAL A 43 -5.94 -14.90 -1.89
C VAL A 43 -6.99 -15.64 -1.06
N TYR A 44 -6.55 -16.58 -0.22
CA TYR A 44 -7.47 -17.50 0.48
C TYR A 44 -8.22 -16.85 1.66
N ASP A 45 -7.57 -15.96 2.42
CA ASP A 45 -8.14 -15.35 3.64
C ASP A 45 -8.38 -13.85 3.44
N LYS A 46 -9.43 -13.51 2.68
CA LYS A 46 -9.73 -12.12 2.32
C LYS A 46 -10.55 -11.44 3.41
N LYS A 47 -10.02 -10.36 3.97
CA LYS A 47 -10.70 -9.41 4.85
C LYS A 47 -11.06 -8.16 4.06
N VAL A 48 -12.34 -8.03 3.70
CA VAL A 48 -12.86 -6.82 3.03
C VAL A 48 -13.08 -5.72 4.06
N VAL A 49 -12.47 -4.56 3.83
CA VAL A 49 -12.57 -3.38 4.71
C VAL A 49 -13.02 -2.15 3.94
N THR A 50 -13.41 -1.10 4.66
CA THR A 50 -13.68 0.22 4.07
C THR A 50 -12.40 0.88 3.55
N THR A 51 -12.54 1.89 2.70
CA THR A 51 -11.39 2.67 2.19
C THR A 51 -10.59 3.29 3.32
N GLU A 52 -11.24 3.79 4.37
CA GLU A 52 -10.55 4.39 5.52
C GLU A 52 -9.74 3.35 6.29
N GLU A 53 -10.33 2.20 6.61
CA GLU A 53 -9.64 1.10 7.29
C GLU A 53 -8.46 0.56 6.46
N PHE A 54 -8.60 0.51 5.14
CA PHE A 54 -7.51 0.11 4.25
C PHE A 54 -6.35 1.12 4.31
N LEU A 55 -6.63 2.42 4.30
CA LEU A 55 -5.62 3.46 4.47
C LEU A 55 -4.93 3.40 5.83
N HIS A 56 -5.68 3.12 6.90
CA HIS A 56 -5.11 2.91 8.23
C HIS A 56 -4.21 1.67 8.26
N ALA A 57 -4.60 0.56 7.64
CA ALA A 57 -3.79 -0.65 7.58
C ALA A 57 -2.45 -0.42 6.84
N ILE A 58 -2.48 0.35 5.73
CA ILE A 58 -1.27 0.76 5.01
C ILE A 58 -0.40 1.67 5.91
N ALA A 59 -1.02 2.64 6.59
CA ALA A 59 -0.32 3.55 7.48
C ALA A 59 0.38 2.82 8.64
N GLU A 60 -0.23 1.78 9.21
CA GLU A 60 0.40 0.94 10.23
C GLU A 60 1.63 0.19 9.70
N LYS A 61 1.61 -0.28 8.46
CA LYS A 61 2.76 -0.95 7.82
C LYS A 61 3.84 0.02 7.33
N LEU A 62 3.49 1.28 7.11
CA LEU A 62 4.41 2.31 6.62
C LEU A 62 5.34 2.85 7.71
N LYS A 63 4.96 2.72 8.99
CA LYS A 63 5.77 3.09 10.16
C LYS A 63 7.13 2.38 10.15
#